data_AF-A0A964LAW1-F1
#
_entry.id   AF-A0A964LAW1-F1
#
_cell.length_a   1.000
_cell.length_b   1.000
_cell.length_c   1.000
_cell.angle_alpha   90.00
_cell.angle_beta   90.00
_cell.angle_gamma   90.00
#
_symmetry.space_group_name_H-M   'P 1'
#
loop_
_entity.id
_entity.type
_entity.pdbx_description
1 polymer ?
#
loop_
_entity_poly.entity_id
_entity_poly.type
_entity_poly.pdbx_seq_one_letter_code
_entity_poly.pdbx_strand_id
1 'polypeptide(L)'
;MAERHASIWWKVKPYTMTSVERIVALCQSIAHLENHRVPGAIVECGVLKGGSMMAAALALKALESTQRQLYLYDTSTGGSLGDVKQALMQTRYPWEKIIFVEGRVEAPAQIALLCLNTRTYESTLSELEHLYPRLADGGILIVDDGGAKLAVDQYFHDQGIDADLRTVDDTGRLLIKKAGQQILSAAA
;
A
#
# COMPACT_ATOMS: atom_id res chain seq x y z
N MET A 1 11.30 18.61 1.31
CA MET A 1 10.57 17.32 1.23
C MET A 1 11.45 16.21 0.67
N ALA A 2 12.20 16.42 -0.42
CA ALA A 2 13.15 15.44 -0.95
C ALA A 2 14.19 14.94 0.07
N GLU A 3 14.83 15.84 0.84
CA GLU A 3 15.80 15.46 1.89
C GLU A 3 15.16 14.62 3.02
N ARG A 4 13.89 14.88 3.34
CA ARG A 4 13.16 14.11 4.37
C ARG A 4 12.88 12.68 3.90
N HIS A 5 12.52 12.48 2.63
CA HIS A 5 12.31 11.14 2.06
C HIS A 5 13.61 10.35 1.98
N ALA A 6 14.72 11.01 1.60
CA ALA A 6 16.04 10.38 1.58
C ALA A 6 16.47 9.87 2.97
N SER A 7 16.11 10.58 4.04
CA SER A 7 16.38 10.12 5.42
C SER A 7 15.53 8.92 5.85
N ILE A 8 14.30 8.81 5.35
CA ILE A 8 13.41 7.65 5.62
C ILE A 8 13.97 6.41 4.95
N TRP A 9 14.44 6.51 3.70
CA TRP A 9 15.03 5.39 2.97
C TRP A 9 16.12 4.67 3.79
N TRP A 10 17.07 5.42 4.34
CA TRP A 10 18.18 4.82 5.11
C TRP A 10 17.72 4.07 6.37
N LYS A 11 16.61 4.50 6.97
CA LYS A 11 16.03 3.83 8.14
C LYS A 11 15.32 2.53 7.77
N VAL A 12 14.64 2.51 6.63
CA VAL A 12 13.81 1.37 6.22
C VAL A 12 14.55 0.35 5.35
N LYS A 13 15.69 0.72 4.75
CA LYS A 13 16.51 -0.14 3.88
C LYS A 13 16.79 -1.53 4.47
N PRO A 14 17.07 -1.73 5.77
CA PRO A 14 17.28 -3.07 6.34
C PRO A 14 16.02 -3.95 6.38
N TYR A 15 14.83 -3.34 6.21
CA TYR A 15 13.51 -3.96 6.39
C TYR A 15 12.71 -4.06 5.08
N THR A 16 13.28 -3.63 3.95
CA THR A 16 12.58 -3.69 2.65
C THR A 16 13.48 -4.25 1.55
N MET A 17 12.83 -4.88 0.57
CA MET A 17 13.43 -5.26 -0.71
C MET A 17 12.98 -4.33 -1.85
N THR A 18 12.16 -3.32 -1.55
CA THR A 18 11.72 -2.33 -2.52
C THR A 18 12.84 -1.36 -2.87
N SER A 19 12.79 -0.79 -4.07
CA SER A 19 13.71 0.25 -4.52
C SER A 19 13.58 1.55 -3.69
N VAL A 20 14.57 2.43 -3.81
CA VAL A 20 14.50 3.76 -3.19
C VAL A 20 13.40 4.61 -3.85
N GLU A 21 13.23 4.47 -5.16
CA GLU A 21 12.20 5.12 -5.97
C GLU A 21 10.81 4.79 -5.44
N ARG A 22 10.54 3.52 -5.13
CA ARG A 22 9.25 3.07 -4.59
C ARG A 22 9.00 3.57 -3.17
N ILE A 23 10.02 3.62 -2.32
CA ILE A 23 9.89 4.20 -0.97
C ILE A 23 9.64 5.71 -1.06
N VAL A 24 10.31 6.42 -1.97
CA VAL A 24 10.07 7.85 -2.20
C VAL A 24 8.66 8.09 -2.74
N ALA A 25 8.20 7.30 -3.71
CA ALA A 25 6.85 7.36 -4.25
C ALA A 25 5.80 7.08 -3.18
N LEU A 26 6.03 6.12 -2.30
CA LEU A 26 5.19 5.84 -1.14
C LEU A 26 5.10 7.05 -0.20
N CYS A 27 6.24 7.65 0.17
CA CYS A 27 6.25 8.84 1.03
C CYS A 27 5.53 10.04 0.38
N GLN A 28 5.72 10.25 -0.92
CA GLN A 28 5.02 11.28 -1.70
C GLN A 28 3.51 11.01 -1.76
N SER A 29 3.11 9.75 -1.89
CA SER A 29 1.71 9.33 -1.88
C SER A 29 1.05 9.64 -0.54
N ILE A 30 1.71 9.34 0.57
CA ILE A 30 1.23 9.70 1.92
C ILE A 30 1.04 11.23 2.03
N ALA A 31 2.03 12.02 1.63
CA ALA A 31 1.92 13.48 1.67
C ALA A 31 0.78 14.00 0.78
N HIS A 32 0.58 13.40 -0.40
CA HIS A 32 -0.53 13.73 -1.28
C HIS A 32 -1.88 13.47 -0.60
N LEU A 33 -2.06 12.28 -0.01
CA LEU A 33 -3.30 11.88 0.65
C LEU A 33 -3.64 12.79 1.85
N GLU A 34 -2.65 13.19 2.64
CA GLU A 34 -2.84 14.15 3.74
C GLU A 34 -3.20 15.54 3.23
N ASN A 35 -2.49 16.05 2.22
CA ASN A 35 -2.74 17.39 1.66
C ASN A 35 -4.13 17.52 1.04
N HIS A 36 -4.64 16.45 0.43
CA HIS A 36 -5.95 16.42 -0.21
C HIS A 36 -7.05 15.85 0.70
N ARG A 37 -6.71 15.48 1.95
CA ARG A 37 -7.63 14.93 2.95
C ARG A 37 -8.41 13.71 2.43
N VAL A 38 -7.74 12.85 1.65
CA VAL A 38 -8.36 11.62 1.13
C VAL A 38 -8.62 10.68 2.31
N PRO A 39 -9.88 10.26 2.56
CA PRO A 39 -10.22 9.47 3.73
C PRO A 39 -9.82 8.00 3.56
N GLY A 40 -9.63 7.30 4.67
CA GLY A 40 -9.40 5.86 4.68
C GLY A 40 -8.07 5.41 5.30
N ALA A 41 -7.93 4.11 5.45
CA ALA A 41 -6.74 3.46 5.99
C ALA A 41 -5.62 3.33 4.96
N ILE A 42 -4.42 2.98 5.43
CA ILE A 42 -3.32 2.53 4.58
C ILE A 42 -3.25 1.01 4.70
N VAL A 43 -3.17 0.34 3.56
CA VAL A 43 -3.15 -1.11 3.44
C VAL A 43 -1.93 -1.55 2.66
N GLU A 44 -1.19 -2.54 3.17
CA GLU A 44 -0.19 -3.27 2.40
C GLU A 44 -0.47 -4.79 2.44
N CYS A 45 -0.41 -5.41 1.28
CA CYS A 45 -0.48 -6.86 1.09
C CYS A 45 0.90 -7.42 0.74
N GLY A 46 1.41 -8.33 1.58
CA GLY A 46 2.77 -8.87 1.48
C GLY A 46 3.80 -7.91 2.09
N VAL A 47 3.94 -7.94 3.41
CA VAL A 47 4.73 -6.94 4.15
C VAL A 47 6.19 -7.35 4.38
N LEU A 48 6.54 -8.64 4.25
CA LEU A 48 7.90 -9.14 4.48
C LEU A 48 8.45 -8.70 5.85
N LYS A 49 9.49 -7.85 5.91
CA LYS A 49 10.07 -7.31 7.15
C LYS A 49 9.46 -5.95 7.56
N GLY A 50 8.46 -5.48 6.82
CA GLY A 50 7.65 -4.31 7.16
C GLY A 50 8.24 -2.96 6.74
N GLY A 51 9.28 -2.92 5.91
CA GLY A 51 9.98 -1.66 5.60
C GLY A 51 9.13 -0.62 4.87
N SER A 52 8.22 -1.03 3.98
CA SER A 52 7.25 -0.11 3.36
C SER A 52 6.29 0.48 4.38
N MET A 53 5.69 -0.34 5.25
CA MET A 53 4.80 0.15 6.30
C MET A 53 5.52 0.96 7.38
N MET A 54 6.78 0.64 7.65
CA MET A 54 7.68 1.49 8.44
C MET A 54 7.86 2.86 7.78
N ALA A 55 8.06 2.91 6.45
CA ALA A 55 8.17 4.17 5.70
C ALA A 55 6.86 4.97 5.75
N ALA A 56 5.71 4.32 5.56
CA ALA A 56 4.39 4.95 5.66
C ALA A 56 4.16 5.56 7.06
N ALA A 57 4.45 4.79 8.11
CA ALA A 57 4.35 5.26 9.50
C ALA A 57 5.28 6.46 9.78
N LEU A 58 6.54 6.42 9.31
CA LEU A 58 7.49 7.52 9.46
C LEU A 58 7.05 8.77 8.68
N ALA A 59 6.53 8.60 7.46
CA ALA A 59 6.02 9.70 6.65
C ALA A 59 4.83 10.38 7.32
N LEU A 60 3.87 9.60 7.81
CA LEU A 60 2.73 10.09 8.59
C LEU A 60 3.15 10.82 9.86
N LYS A 61 4.10 10.25 10.63
CA LYS A 61 4.69 10.89 11.81
C LYS A 61 5.34 12.24 11.48
N ALA A 62 6.05 12.32 10.36
CA ALA A 62 6.70 13.55 9.91
C ALA A 62 5.71 14.64 9.46
N LEU A 63 4.47 14.25 9.15
CA LEU A 63 3.35 15.14 8.84
C LEU A 63 2.44 15.39 10.05
N GLU A 64 2.79 14.84 11.23
CA GLU A 64 1.97 14.91 12.45
C GLU A 64 0.55 14.33 12.28
N SER A 65 0.36 13.44 11.30
CA SER A 65 -0.92 12.79 11.02
C SER A 65 -0.88 11.34 11.46
N THR A 66 -1.42 11.04 12.64
CA THR A 66 -1.44 9.68 13.20
C THR A 66 -2.85 9.11 13.35
N GLN A 67 -3.78 9.61 12.54
CA GLN A 67 -5.20 9.21 12.63
C GLN A 67 -5.49 7.91 11.89
N ARG A 68 -4.75 7.64 10.80
CA ARG A 68 -4.98 6.50 9.92
C ARG A 68 -4.63 5.19 10.60
N GLN A 69 -5.43 4.18 10.34
CA GLN A 69 -5.07 2.81 10.62
C GLN A 69 -4.12 2.28 9.54
N LEU A 70 -3.20 1.43 9.96
CA LEU A 70 -2.22 0.73 9.13
C LEU A 70 -2.60 -0.75 9.15
N TYR A 71 -3.09 -1.28 8.03
CA TYR A 71 -3.42 -2.69 7.88
C TYR A 71 -2.28 -3.40 7.15
N LEU A 72 -1.76 -4.44 7.79
CA LEU A 72 -0.63 -5.22 7.32
C LEU A 72 -1.09 -6.65 7.09
N TYR A 73 -1.30 -7.02 5.83
CA TYR A 73 -1.68 -8.37 5.44
C TYR A 73 -0.43 -9.18 5.12
N ASP A 74 -0.29 -10.33 5.79
CA ASP A 74 0.74 -11.32 5.47
C ASP A 74 0.18 -12.73 5.65
N THR A 75 0.65 -13.65 4.81
CA THR A 75 0.29 -15.07 4.89
C THR A 75 1.30 -15.88 5.71
N SER A 76 2.44 -15.29 6.09
CA SER A 76 3.53 -15.98 6.78
C SER A 76 3.48 -15.79 8.30
N THR A 77 2.98 -16.80 9.01
CA THR A 77 2.92 -16.86 10.48
C THR A 77 4.28 -17.15 11.15
N GLY A 78 5.40 -17.17 10.40
CA GLY A 78 6.60 -17.91 10.83
C GLY A 78 7.90 -17.15 11.13
N GLY A 79 8.02 -15.86 10.81
CA GLY A 79 9.30 -15.14 11.06
C GLY A 79 9.33 -13.65 10.70
N SER A 80 8.49 -13.23 9.76
CA SER A 80 8.28 -11.83 9.36
C SER A 80 7.71 -10.97 10.48
N LEU A 81 6.74 -11.49 11.25
CA LEU A 81 6.00 -10.69 12.22
C LEU A 81 6.90 -10.05 13.30
N GLY A 82 7.95 -10.75 13.75
CA GLY A 82 8.92 -10.20 14.70
C GLY A 82 9.68 -9.00 14.13
N ASP A 83 10.21 -9.15 12.92
CA ASP A 83 10.91 -8.09 12.19
C ASP A 83 9.98 -6.89 11.90
N VAL A 84 8.74 -7.15 11.48
CA VAL A 84 7.74 -6.11 11.21
C VAL A 84 7.41 -5.33 12.49
N LYS A 85 7.16 -6.03 13.61
CA LYS A 85 6.91 -5.38 14.91
C LYS A 85 8.12 -4.55 15.33
N GLN A 86 9.33 -5.07 15.18
CA GLN A 86 10.56 -4.35 15.49
C GLN A 86 10.73 -3.09 14.64
N ALA A 87 10.45 -3.17 13.34
CA ALA A 87 10.48 -2.02 12.42
C ALA A 87 9.46 -0.94 12.83
N LEU A 88 8.22 -1.34 13.08
CA LEU A 88 7.13 -0.42 13.40
C LEU A 88 7.29 0.25 14.78
N MET A 89 7.77 -0.48 15.80
CA MET A 89 8.03 0.11 17.13
C MET A 89 9.01 1.28 17.07
N GLN A 90 10.01 1.24 16.17
CA GLN A 90 10.98 2.33 16.00
C GLN A 90 10.35 3.64 15.50
N THR A 91 9.20 3.56 14.83
CA THR A 91 8.52 4.74 14.27
C THR A 91 7.79 5.55 15.33
N ARG A 92 7.46 4.94 16.47
CA ARG A 92 6.56 5.50 17.50
C ARG A 92 5.21 5.95 16.94
N TYR A 93 4.72 5.28 15.90
CA TYR A 93 3.34 5.38 15.46
C TYR A 93 2.42 4.73 16.53
N PRO A 94 1.20 5.24 16.76
CA PRO A 94 0.32 4.68 17.78
C PRO A 94 0.05 3.20 17.53
N TRP A 95 0.34 2.36 18.53
CA TRP A 95 0.32 0.90 18.38
C TRP A 95 -1.10 0.37 18.12
N GLU A 96 -2.10 1.00 18.72
CA GLU A 96 -3.53 0.71 18.53
C GLU A 96 -4.03 1.00 17.10
N LYS A 97 -3.24 1.71 16.29
CA LYS A 97 -3.54 1.98 14.88
C LYS A 97 -2.88 0.98 13.94
N ILE A 98 -2.05 0.07 14.44
CA ILE A 98 -1.37 -0.96 13.66
C ILE A 98 -2.18 -2.25 13.78
N ILE A 99 -2.68 -2.74 12.65
CA ILE A 99 -3.57 -3.88 12.56
C ILE A 99 -2.91 -4.93 11.67
N PHE A 100 -2.58 -6.07 12.28
CA PHE A 100 -2.05 -7.22 11.56
C PHE A 100 -3.21 -8.11 11.15
N VAL A 101 -3.33 -8.41 9.85
CA VAL A 101 -4.40 -9.24 9.33
C VAL A 101 -3.82 -10.55 8.81
N GLU A 102 -4.23 -11.64 9.45
CA GLU A 102 -3.98 -13.00 8.97
C GLU A 102 -5.13 -13.42 8.05
N GLY A 103 -4.87 -13.57 6.75
CA GLY A 103 -5.88 -13.99 5.78
C GLY A 103 -6.83 -12.89 5.30
N ARG A 104 -8.08 -13.24 4.96
CA ARG A 104 -9.02 -12.38 4.19
C ARG A 104 -10.15 -11.73 5.00
N VAL A 105 -10.21 -11.95 6.31
CA VAL A 105 -11.46 -11.73 7.07
C VAL A 105 -11.65 -10.27 7.49
N GLU A 106 -10.57 -9.51 7.65
CA GLU A 106 -10.63 -8.14 8.15
C GLU A 106 -10.16 -7.17 7.07
N ALA A 107 -11.00 -6.20 6.70
CA ALA A 107 -10.62 -5.11 5.80
C ALA A 107 -11.25 -3.79 6.23
N PRO A 108 -10.53 -2.66 6.11
CA PRO A 108 -11.11 -1.36 6.42
C PRO A 108 -12.30 -1.07 5.50
N ALA A 109 -13.27 -0.30 6.01
CA ALA A 109 -14.41 0.14 5.21
C ALA A 109 -13.98 1.01 4.02
N GLN A 110 -12.90 1.78 4.19
CA GLN A 110 -12.37 2.69 3.18
C GLN A 110 -10.85 2.73 3.23
N ILE A 111 -10.22 2.73 2.05
CA ILE A 111 -8.77 2.70 1.87
C ILE A 111 -8.34 4.00 1.17
N ALA A 112 -7.32 4.67 1.69
CA ALA A 112 -6.70 5.83 1.05
C ALA A 112 -5.47 5.43 0.22
N LEU A 113 -4.72 4.44 0.72
CA LEU A 113 -3.55 3.89 0.05
C LEU A 113 -3.62 2.37 0.08
N LEU A 114 -3.52 1.74 -1.09
CA LEU A 114 -3.43 0.30 -1.26
C LEU A 114 -2.08 -0.06 -1.89
N CYS A 115 -1.28 -0.86 -1.20
CA CYS A 115 0.00 -1.38 -1.69
C CYS A 115 -0.10 -2.89 -1.90
N LEU A 116 0.14 -3.39 -3.11
CA LEU A 116 0.11 -4.83 -3.44
C LEU A 116 1.52 -5.33 -3.78
N ASN A 117 2.06 -6.26 -2.98
CA ASN A 117 3.44 -6.77 -3.12
C ASN A 117 3.54 -8.30 -3.17
N THR A 118 2.45 -9.02 -3.49
CA THR A 118 2.41 -10.49 -3.49
C THR A 118 3.03 -11.14 -4.72
N ARG A 119 3.19 -10.40 -5.82
CA ARG A 119 3.88 -10.79 -7.07
C ARG A 119 3.30 -11.99 -7.84
N THR A 120 2.31 -12.71 -7.31
CA THR A 120 1.60 -13.78 -8.02
C THR A 120 0.36 -13.24 -8.70
N TYR A 121 -0.05 -13.90 -9.79
CA TYR A 121 -1.28 -13.56 -10.50
C TYR A 121 -2.50 -13.72 -9.59
N GLU A 122 -2.62 -14.87 -8.91
CA GLU A 122 -3.80 -15.25 -8.14
C GLU A 122 -4.00 -14.37 -6.90
N SER A 123 -2.93 -14.06 -6.16
CA SER A 123 -3.04 -13.21 -4.98
C SER A 123 -3.35 -11.78 -5.37
N THR A 124 -2.65 -11.25 -6.39
CA THR A 124 -2.84 -9.86 -6.82
C THR A 124 -4.24 -9.64 -7.38
N LEU A 125 -4.74 -10.56 -8.21
CA LEU A 125 -6.11 -10.48 -8.73
C LEU A 125 -7.13 -10.51 -7.59
N SER A 126 -6.98 -11.46 -6.65
CA SER A 126 -7.87 -11.56 -5.50
C SER A 126 -7.83 -10.31 -4.62
N GLU A 127 -6.66 -9.72 -4.37
CA GLU A 127 -6.53 -8.49 -3.61
C GLU A 127 -7.20 -7.31 -4.32
N LEU A 128 -7.03 -7.18 -5.64
CA LEU A 128 -7.72 -6.15 -6.43
C LEU A 128 -9.24 -6.31 -6.34
N GLU A 129 -9.77 -7.51 -6.51
CA GLU A 129 -11.21 -7.79 -6.42
C GLU A 129 -11.81 -7.38 -5.07
N HIS A 130 -11.09 -7.60 -3.96
CA HIS A 130 -11.62 -7.38 -2.61
C HIS A 130 -11.31 -5.99 -2.05
N LEU A 131 -10.17 -5.39 -2.41
CA LEU A 131 -9.65 -4.17 -1.80
C LEU A 131 -9.76 -2.94 -2.72
N TYR A 132 -9.61 -3.08 -4.03
CA TYR A 132 -9.75 -1.94 -4.95
C TYR A 132 -11.13 -1.27 -4.92
N PRO A 133 -12.26 -1.99 -4.76
CA PRO A 133 -13.56 -1.36 -4.56
C PRO A 133 -13.64 -0.45 -3.34
N ARG A 134 -12.82 -0.71 -2.31
CA ARG A 134 -12.76 0.07 -1.06
C ARG A 134 -11.79 1.25 -1.15
N LEU A 135 -10.98 1.33 -2.21
CA LEU A 135 -10.10 2.47 -2.46
C LEU A 135 -10.95 3.72 -2.70
N ALA A 136 -10.71 4.76 -1.92
CA ALA A 136 -11.42 6.02 -2.01
C ALA A 136 -11.15 6.72 -3.34
N ASP A 137 -12.06 7.61 -3.72
CA ASP A 137 -11.81 8.57 -4.80
C ASP A 137 -10.61 9.46 -4.43
N GLY A 138 -9.66 9.62 -5.36
CA GLY A 138 -8.37 10.24 -5.09
C GLY A 138 -7.40 9.36 -4.28
N GLY A 139 -7.81 8.14 -3.91
CA GLY A 139 -6.96 7.14 -3.30
C GLY A 139 -5.90 6.64 -4.26
N ILE A 140 -4.81 6.10 -3.70
CA ILE A 140 -3.64 5.68 -4.47
C ILE A 140 -3.50 4.17 -4.40
N LEU A 141 -3.25 3.54 -5.54
CA LEU A 141 -2.80 2.15 -5.63
C LEU A 141 -1.32 2.14 -6.05
N ILE A 142 -0.51 1.39 -5.31
CA ILE A 142 0.88 1.06 -5.65
C ILE A 142 0.95 -0.46 -5.80
N VAL A 143 1.54 -0.95 -6.87
CA VAL A 143 1.63 -2.39 -7.14
C VAL A 143 3.05 -2.77 -7.58
N ASP A 144 3.55 -3.89 -7.05
CA ASP A 144 4.75 -4.57 -7.56
C ASP A 144 4.34 -5.65 -8.57
N ASP A 145 4.50 -5.33 -9.85
CA ASP A 145 4.12 -6.15 -10.99
C ASP A 145 5.15 -7.19 -11.41
N GLY A 146 6.22 -7.40 -10.62
CA GLY A 146 7.31 -8.34 -10.90
C GLY A 146 6.89 -9.82 -10.89
N GLY A 147 5.89 -10.17 -11.70
CA GLY A 147 5.17 -11.45 -11.76
C GLY A 147 3.64 -11.28 -11.87
N ALA A 148 3.10 -10.11 -11.50
CA ALA A 148 1.65 -9.87 -11.40
C ALA A 148 1.06 -8.93 -12.46
N LYS A 149 1.88 -8.43 -13.40
CA LYS A 149 1.44 -7.44 -14.41
C LYS A 149 0.15 -7.86 -15.14
N LEU A 150 0.06 -9.13 -15.53
CA LEU A 150 -1.09 -9.67 -16.24
C LEU A 150 -2.38 -9.61 -15.41
N ALA A 151 -2.30 -9.91 -14.10
CA ALA A 151 -3.46 -9.83 -13.21
C ALA A 151 -3.97 -8.40 -13.08
N VAL A 152 -3.06 -7.43 -12.93
CA VAL A 152 -3.40 -6.01 -12.82
C VAL A 152 -4.04 -5.51 -14.11
N ASP A 153 -3.41 -5.79 -15.25
CA ASP A 153 -3.91 -5.34 -16.56
C ASP A 153 -5.28 -5.96 -16.86
N GLN A 154 -5.44 -7.26 -16.60
CA GLN A 154 -6.70 -7.97 -16.79
C GLN A 154 -7.80 -7.42 -15.89
N TYR A 155 -7.53 -7.22 -14.59
CA TYR A 155 -8.52 -6.66 -13.67
C TYR A 155 -9.08 -5.33 -14.19
N PHE A 156 -8.21 -4.40 -14.57
CA PHE A 156 -8.69 -3.10 -15.07
C PHE A 156 -9.40 -3.18 -16.42
N HIS A 157 -8.95 -4.07 -17.31
CA HIS A 157 -9.65 -4.36 -18.57
C HIS A 157 -11.07 -4.88 -18.33
N ASP A 158 -11.20 -5.92 -17.49
CA ASP A 158 -12.47 -6.58 -17.18
C ASP A 158 -13.45 -5.62 -16.48
N GLN A 159 -12.93 -4.67 -15.70
CA GLN A 159 -13.72 -3.62 -15.07
C GLN A 159 -14.02 -2.42 -15.98
N GLY A 160 -13.55 -2.42 -17.24
CA GLY A 160 -13.72 -1.29 -18.16
C GLY A 160 -13.06 0.00 -17.67
N ILE A 161 -12.03 -0.12 -16.83
CA ILE A 161 -11.33 1.01 -16.22
C ILE A 161 -10.11 1.38 -17.08
N ASP A 162 -10.11 2.63 -17.56
CA ASP A 162 -8.91 3.26 -18.12
C ASP A 162 -7.96 3.68 -16.98
N ALA A 163 -7.10 2.74 -16.57
CA ALA A 163 -6.12 2.90 -15.49
C ALA A 163 -4.84 3.59 -16.00
N ASP A 164 -4.64 4.86 -15.62
CA ASP A 164 -3.38 5.60 -15.85
C ASP A 164 -2.28 5.12 -14.87
N LEU A 165 -1.85 3.85 -15.04
CA LEU A 165 -0.77 3.23 -14.27
C LEU A 165 0.58 3.78 -14.75
N ARG A 166 1.26 4.50 -13.86
CA ARG A 166 2.56 5.11 -14.11
C ARG A 166 3.67 4.26 -13.52
N THR A 167 4.70 4.00 -14.32
CA THR A 167 5.91 3.32 -13.86
C THR A 167 6.66 4.14 -12.83
N VAL A 168 7.04 3.51 -11.72
CA VAL A 168 7.87 4.07 -10.65
C VAL A 168 9.30 3.57 -10.76
N ASP A 169 9.45 2.26 -11.01
CA ASP A 169 10.72 1.57 -11.27
C ASP A 169 10.46 0.37 -12.19
N ASP A 170 11.42 -0.54 -12.36
CA ASP A 170 11.33 -1.68 -13.28
C ASP A 170 10.10 -2.59 -13.06
N THR A 171 9.59 -2.69 -11.82
CA THR A 171 8.43 -3.55 -11.51
C THR A 171 7.28 -2.81 -10.82
N GLY A 172 7.52 -1.62 -10.27
CA GLY A 172 6.54 -0.86 -9.53
C GLY A 172 5.71 0.05 -10.44
N ARG A 173 4.38 -0.02 -10.31
CA ARG A 173 3.47 0.95 -10.92
C ARG A 173 2.58 1.61 -9.86
N LEU A 174 2.12 2.82 -10.16
CA LEU A 174 1.24 3.62 -9.31
C LEU A 174 0.09 4.18 -10.12
N LEU A 175 -1.12 4.22 -9.55
CA LEU A 175 -2.23 5.01 -10.08
C LEU A 175 -2.90 5.83 -8.96
N ILE A 176 -3.58 6.90 -9.37
CA ILE A 176 -4.53 7.63 -8.52
C ILE A 176 -5.93 7.31 -9.03
N LYS A 177 -6.82 6.81 -8.17
CA LYS A 177 -8.19 6.47 -8.53
C LYS A 177 -8.98 7.74 -8.87
N LYS A 178 -9.57 7.78 -10.06
CA LYS A 178 -10.40 8.91 -10.52
C LYS A 178 -11.71 8.94 -9.73
N ALA A 179 -12.24 10.13 -9.46
CA ALA A 179 -13.50 10.30 -8.76
C ALA A 179 -14.67 9.71 -9.57
N GLY A 180 -15.62 9.05 -8.89
CA GLY A 180 -16.80 8.48 -9.52
C GLY A 180 -16.52 7.31 -10.47
N GLN A 181 -15.32 6.74 -10.43
CA GLN A 181 -14.96 5.58 -11.24
C GLN A 181 -15.75 4.35 -10.74
N GLN A 182 -16.78 3.97 -11.48
CA GLN A 182 -17.60 2.80 -11.17
C GLN A 182 -16.91 1.54 -11.64
N ILE A 183 -16.86 0.55 -10.75
CA ILE A 183 -16.47 -0.83 -11.06
C ILE A 183 -17.71 -1.47 -11.67
N LEU A 184 -17.60 -2.19 -12.80
CA LEU A 184 -18.73 -2.79 -13.53
C LEU A 184 -19.47 -3.89 -12.74
N SER A 185 -19.16 -4.04 -11.46
CA SER A 185 -19.57 -5.02 -10.46
C SER A 185 -18.94 -6.41 -10.64
N ALA A 186 -18.60 -7.01 -9.50
CA ALA A 186 -18.41 -8.44 -9.38
C ALA A 186 -19.70 -9.12 -9.83
N ALA A 187 -19.68 -9.76 -10.99
CA ALA A 187 -20.78 -10.62 -11.39
C ALA A 187 -20.85 -11.78 -10.38
N ALA A 188 -21.95 -11.76 -9.61
CA ALA A 188 -22.59 -12.83 -8.83
C ALA A 188 -21.71 -13.98 -8.29
#